data_AF-A0A815LVB7-F1
#
_entry.id   AF-A0A815LVB7-F1
#
_cell.length_a   1.000
_cell.length_b   1.000
_cell.length_c   1.000
_cell.angle_alpha   90.00
_cell.angle_beta   90.00
_cell.angle_gamma   90.00
#
_symmetry.space_group_name_H-M   'P 1'
#
loop_
_entity.id
_entity.type
_entity.pdbx_description
1 polymer ?
#
loop_
_entity_poly.entity_id
_entity_poly.type
_entity_poly.pdbx_seq_one_letter_code
_entity_poly.pdbx_strand_id
1 'polypeptide(L)'
;MKTLVCVLYLIQITTSFVLNITQLNSIISIQQTIPTQDDTRTVEPELTQPTTTTTIYESTTSSKAPTTNIWTELKEHLPIVIAIGCGTIIIVIAIISICCYCRRKPKRVKLRNPRSGRNSDQQSGMELSVRSSKTSTKRSNAQRKSKIKCPYMKVAKEFVASLQWGPCHFDESFDECYCDACYDSSEDDVVVAGNAMYVIPRGWARIGLYVDRVVEEQNNIWDDWIVTFHGTRLITAQSILNNRQFCLPGDKLLDGTVLGIRKGHIPGKKHIYTSPTIAYSSLENYSERVPYYSTKTRRSYEILIVLQCRQKPKSFSVQRETVRAGNNRICPHVPNDRIEYYTEIRSSIVPYGLLLNITEK
;
A
#
# COMPACT_ATOMS: atom_id res chain seq x y z
N MET A 1 -3.77 20.63 -1.91
CA MET A 1 -4.48 19.60 -2.70
C MET A 1 -4.88 18.38 -1.89
N LYS A 2 -3.97 17.59 -1.30
CA LYS A 2 -4.32 16.34 -0.56
C LYS A 2 -5.31 16.53 0.60
N THR A 3 -5.18 17.61 1.37
CA THR A 3 -6.15 17.94 2.44
C THR A 3 -7.53 18.29 1.89
N LEU A 4 -7.59 18.96 0.73
CA LEU A 4 -8.86 19.32 0.09
C LEU A 4 -9.60 18.08 -0.41
N VAL A 5 -8.87 17.10 -0.96
CA VAL A 5 -9.45 15.83 -1.41
C VAL A 5 -10.02 15.01 -0.23
N CYS A 6 -9.32 14.94 0.91
CA CYS A 6 -9.88 14.30 2.11
C CYS A 6 -11.12 15.02 2.64
N VAL A 7 -11.14 16.36 2.62
CA VAL A 7 -12.29 17.14 3.09
C VAL A 7 -13.49 16.92 2.16
N LEU A 8 -13.29 16.95 0.84
CA LEU A 8 -14.36 16.67 -0.13
C LEU A 8 -14.90 15.24 -0.02
N TYR A 9 -14.02 14.26 0.22
CA TYR A 9 -14.43 12.86 0.43
C TYR A 9 -15.24 12.67 1.71
N LEU A 10 -14.86 13.36 2.80
CA LEU A 10 -15.64 13.35 4.05
C LEU A 10 -17.00 14.03 3.89
N ILE A 11 -17.07 15.15 3.16
CA ILE A 11 -18.34 15.82 2.82
C ILE A 11 -19.24 14.90 1.98
N GLN A 12 -18.66 14.15 1.04
CA GLN A 12 -19.41 13.20 0.23
C GLN A 12 -19.98 12.05 1.07
N ILE A 13 -19.21 11.52 2.03
CA ILE A 13 -19.69 10.46 2.94
C ILE A 13 -20.83 10.97 3.83
N THR A 14 -20.69 12.16 4.41
CA THR A 14 -21.72 12.70 5.31
C THR A 14 -23.00 13.04 4.56
N THR A 15 -22.90 13.59 3.34
CA THR A 15 -24.09 13.87 2.50
C THR A 15 -24.81 12.59 2.06
N SER A 16 -24.08 11.54 1.68
CA SER A 16 -24.69 10.23 1.38
C SER A 16 -25.36 9.60 2.60
N PHE A 17 -24.77 9.75 3.80
CA PHE A 17 -25.36 9.22 5.04
C PHE A 17 -26.67 9.93 5.41
N VAL A 18 -26.72 11.26 5.27
CA VAL A 18 -27.94 12.05 5.52
C VAL A 18 -29.06 11.70 4.53
N LEU A 19 -28.73 11.51 3.24
CA LEU A 19 -29.67 11.06 2.22
C LEU A 19 -30.24 9.67 2.53
N ASN A 20 -29.40 8.76 3.05
CA ASN A 20 -29.83 7.40 3.38
C ASN A 20 -30.77 7.38 4.60
N ILE A 21 -30.49 8.21 5.62
CA ILE A 21 -31.40 8.39 6.78
C ILE A 21 -32.75 8.96 6.35
N THR A 22 -32.76 9.94 5.43
CA THR A 22 -34.02 10.51 4.94
C THR A 22 -34.84 9.49 4.16
N GLN A 23 -34.22 8.63 3.35
CA GLN A 23 -34.90 7.52 2.67
C GLN A 23 -35.44 6.46 3.65
N LEU A 24 -34.66 6.09 4.68
CA LEU A 24 -35.10 5.15 5.72
C LEU A 24 -36.34 5.66 6.48
N ASN A 25 -36.37 6.95 6.81
CA ASN A 25 -37.54 7.55 7.47
C ASN A 25 -38.78 7.54 6.56
N SER A 26 -38.62 7.68 5.24
CA SER A 26 -39.73 7.54 4.29
C SER A 26 -40.28 6.10 4.24
N ILE A 27 -39.42 5.08 4.37
CA ILE A 27 -39.82 3.66 4.35
C ILE A 27 -40.56 3.28 5.64
N ILE A 28 -40.08 3.75 6.79
CA ILE A 28 -40.72 3.47 8.10
C ILE A 28 -42.12 4.08 8.16
N SER A 29 -42.31 5.27 7.59
CA SER A 29 -43.64 5.92 7.51
C SER A 29 -44.64 5.11 6.68
N ILE A 30 -44.19 4.37 5.65
CA ILE A 30 -45.06 3.53 4.81
C ILE A 30 -45.50 2.26 5.55
N GLN A 31 -44.64 1.64 6.37
CA GLN A 31 -44.96 0.38 7.05
C GLN A 31 -46.02 0.51 8.16
N GLN A 32 -46.29 1.71 8.68
CA GLN A 32 -47.30 1.93 9.72
C GLN A 32 -48.74 2.02 9.20
N THR A 33 -48.98 1.85 7.88
CA THR A 33 -50.32 1.92 7.28
C THR A 33 -50.91 0.58 6.82
N ILE A 34 -50.24 -0.55 7.12
CA ILE A 34 -50.75 -1.87 6.72
C ILE A 34 -51.66 -2.42 7.83
N PRO A 35 -52.98 -2.60 7.57
CA PRO A 35 -53.86 -3.26 8.53
C PRO A 35 -53.48 -4.74 8.64
N THR A 36 -53.25 -5.20 9.88
CA THR A 36 -53.04 -6.60 10.24
C THR A 36 -54.28 -7.44 9.89
N GLN A 37 -54.13 -8.41 8.99
CA GLN A 37 -55.14 -9.44 8.76
C GLN A 37 -54.70 -10.76 9.39
N ASP A 38 -55.68 -11.40 10.01
CA ASP A 38 -55.63 -12.48 10.99
C ASP A 38 -55.59 -13.86 10.29
N ASP A 39 -54.53 -14.64 10.50
CA ASP A 39 -54.38 -15.98 9.91
C ASP A 39 -54.88 -17.05 10.88
N THR A 40 -56.09 -17.54 10.60
CA THR A 40 -56.64 -18.74 11.23
C THR A 40 -56.07 -20.00 10.59
N ARG A 41 -55.81 -20.98 11.45
CA ARG A 41 -55.06 -22.22 11.28
C ARG A 41 -55.85 -23.30 10.49
N THR A 42 -55.08 -24.22 9.90
CA THR A 42 -55.20 -25.72 9.92
C THR A 42 -55.62 -26.52 8.67
N VAL A 43 -54.86 -27.62 8.46
CA VAL A 43 -55.16 -28.95 7.88
C VAL A 43 -55.14 -29.17 6.35
N GLU A 44 -54.21 -30.04 5.92
CA GLU A 44 -54.18 -30.92 4.71
C GLU A 44 -54.93 -32.24 5.02
N PRO A 45 -55.34 -33.14 4.08
CA PRO A 45 -55.25 -33.13 2.62
C PRO A 45 -56.54 -33.68 1.91
N GLU A 46 -56.40 -33.98 0.60
CA GLU A 46 -57.10 -35.03 -0.18
C GLU A 46 -58.15 -34.62 -1.25
N LEU A 47 -58.13 -35.46 -2.28
CA LEU A 47 -58.62 -35.43 -3.66
C LEU A 47 -60.16 -35.37 -3.81
N THR A 48 -60.61 -34.77 -4.93
CA THR A 48 -61.69 -35.16 -5.90
C THR A 48 -62.58 -33.97 -6.34
N GLN A 49 -62.96 -33.97 -7.62
CA GLN A 49 -63.75 -32.97 -8.38
C GLN A 49 -65.23 -32.79 -7.88
N PRO A 50 -66.11 -32.12 -8.65
CA PRO A 50 -66.32 -30.67 -8.84
C PRO A 50 -67.69 -30.23 -8.26
N THR A 51 -68.04 -28.93 -8.21
CA THR A 51 -69.42 -28.34 -8.37
C THR A 51 -69.50 -26.86 -7.89
N THR A 52 -69.87 -25.98 -8.83
CA THR A 52 -70.87 -24.88 -8.80
C THR A 52 -70.98 -23.86 -7.64
N THR A 53 -70.71 -22.58 -8.01
CA THR A 53 -71.42 -21.30 -7.72
C THR A 53 -72.00 -21.00 -6.34
N THR A 54 -71.64 -19.83 -5.75
CA THR A 54 -72.58 -18.76 -5.32
C THR A 54 -71.84 -17.47 -4.95
N THR A 55 -72.36 -16.36 -5.48
CA THR A 55 -71.94 -14.96 -5.31
C THR A 55 -72.50 -14.35 -4.02
N ILE A 56 -71.69 -13.60 -3.25
CA ILE A 56 -72.20 -12.61 -2.29
C ILE A 56 -71.34 -11.33 -2.40
N TYR A 57 -72.02 -10.21 -2.66
CA TYR A 57 -71.47 -8.85 -2.62
C TYR A 57 -71.51 -8.33 -1.17
N GLU A 58 -70.40 -7.79 -0.67
CA GLU A 58 -70.38 -6.98 0.55
C GLU A 58 -69.85 -5.57 0.27
N SER A 59 -70.66 -4.59 0.64
CA SER A 59 -70.46 -3.16 0.44
C SER A 59 -69.53 -2.59 1.52
N THR A 60 -68.41 -1.97 1.12
CA THR A 60 -67.50 -1.28 2.05
C THR A 60 -67.82 0.21 2.12
N THR A 61 -68.15 0.70 3.32
CA THR A 61 -68.34 2.11 3.66
C THR A 61 -66.99 2.80 3.89
N SER A 62 -66.83 3.99 3.28
CA SER A 62 -65.65 4.84 3.34
C SER A 62 -65.68 5.75 4.58
N SER A 63 -64.72 5.60 5.50
CA SER A 63 -64.47 6.55 6.59
C SER A 63 -63.28 7.45 6.23
N LYS A 64 -63.48 8.76 6.25
CA LYS A 64 -62.44 9.78 6.01
C LYS A 64 -61.39 9.76 7.12
N ALA A 65 -60.11 9.70 6.73
CA ALA A 65 -58.96 9.76 7.62
C ALA A 65 -58.73 11.20 8.15
N PRO A 66 -58.26 11.36 9.39
CA PRO A 66 -57.94 12.66 9.97
C PRO A 66 -56.61 13.19 9.42
N THR A 67 -56.64 14.39 8.85
CA THR A 67 -55.44 15.16 8.49
C THR A 67 -54.78 15.71 9.75
N THR A 68 -53.70 15.09 10.22
CA THR A 68 -52.82 15.65 11.25
C THR A 68 -51.88 16.69 10.65
N ASN A 69 -51.67 17.79 11.38
CA ASN A 69 -50.88 18.93 10.94
C ASN A 69 -49.37 18.62 11.08
N ILE A 70 -48.70 18.36 9.96
CA ILE A 70 -47.26 18.02 9.85
C ILE A 70 -46.35 19.05 10.56
N TRP A 71 -46.80 20.30 10.74
CA TRP A 71 -46.00 21.36 11.37
C TRP A 71 -45.84 21.21 12.89
N THR A 72 -46.73 20.47 13.56
CA THR A 72 -46.59 20.24 15.02
C THR A 72 -45.57 19.16 15.35
N GLU A 73 -45.52 18.06 14.57
CA GLU A 73 -44.50 17.01 14.76
C GLU A 73 -43.08 17.52 14.47
N LEU A 74 -42.92 18.41 13.49
CA LEU A 74 -41.60 18.95 13.14
C LEU A 74 -40.98 19.80 14.26
N LYS A 75 -41.82 20.46 15.08
CA LYS A 75 -41.34 21.30 16.21
C LYS A 75 -40.79 20.46 17.35
N GLU A 76 -41.35 19.27 17.60
CA GLU A 76 -40.91 18.41 18.69
C GLU A 76 -39.55 17.76 18.40
N HIS A 77 -39.24 17.50 17.12
CA HIS A 77 -37.98 16.87 16.73
C HIS A 77 -36.85 17.86 16.38
N LEU A 78 -37.15 19.15 16.20
CA LEU A 78 -36.16 20.17 15.84
C LEU A 78 -34.94 20.23 16.81
N PRO A 79 -35.11 20.14 18.15
CA PRO A 79 -33.97 20.15 19.08
C PRO A 79 -33.04 18.94 18.90
N ILE A 80 -33.60 17.76 18.60
CA ILE A 80 -32.86 16.51 18.41
C ILE A 80 -32.03 16.60 17.12
N VAL A 81 -32.63 17.11 16.04
CA VAL A 81 -31.92 17.32 14.76
C VAL A 81 -30.76 18.29 14.92
N ILE A 82 -30.96 19.40 15.66
CA ILE A 82 -29.90 20.38 15.96
C ILE A 82 -28.79 19.73 16.80
N ALA A 83 -29.13 18.93 17.82
CA ALA A 83 -28.14 18.26 18.66
C ALA A 83 -27.26 17.29 17.86
N ILE A 84 -27.85 16.50 16.96
CA ILE A 84 -27.12 15.57 16.08
C ILE A 84 -26.22 16.35 15.11
N GLY A 85 -26.73 17.44 14.51
CA GLY A 85 -25.96 18.30 13.63
C GLY A 85 -24.75 18.92 14.32
N CYS A 86 -24.92 19.48 15.52
CA CYS A 86 -23.84 20.06 16.31
C CYS A 86 -22.81 19.00 16.73
N GLY A 87 -23.25 17.82 17.18
CA GLY A 87 -22.36 16.73 17.58
C GLY A 87 -21.47 16.24 16.44
N THR A 88 -22.03 16.05 15.24
CA THR A 88 -21.26 15.62 14.06
C THR A 88 -20.24 16.66 13.63
N ILE A 89 -20.58 17.96 13.68
CA ILE A 89 -19.63 19.05 13.37
C ILE A 89 -18.45 19.05 14.37
N ILE A 90 -18.72 18.90 15.67
CA ILE A 90 -17.67 18.86 16.70
C ILE A 90 -16.72 17.68 16.47
N ILE A 91 -17.26 16.49 16.16
CA ILE A 91 -16.44 15.30 15.86
C ILE A 91 -15.54 15.54 14.65
N VAL A 92 -16.07 16.13 13.57
CA VAL A 92 -15.29 16.45 12.37
C VAL A 92 -14.17 17.45 12.68
N ILE A 93 -14.45 18.51 13.47
CA ILE A 93 -13.44 19.50 13.90
C ILE A 93 -12.35 18.83 14.75
N ALA A 94 -12.73 17.92 15.66
CA ALA A 94 -11.78 17.17 16.48
C ALA A 94 -10.86 16.27 15.62
N ILE A 95 -11.42 15.54 14.65
CA ILE A 95 -10.65 14.71 13.72
C ILE A 95 -9.68 15.56 12.89
N ILE A 96 -10.13 16.70 12.35
CA ILE A 96 -9.27 17.62 11.60
C ILE A 96 -8.15 18.15 12.50
N SER A 97 -8.46 18.51 13.74
CA SER A 97 -7.47 19.03 14.71
C SER A 97 -6.43 17.97 15.06
N ILE A 98 -6.84 16.73 15.29
CA ILE A 98 -5.94 15.58 15.54
C ILE A 98 -5.07 15.32 14.30
N CYS A 99 -5.66 15.30 13.10
CA CYS A 99 -4.91 15.14 11.86
C CYS A 99 -3.89 16.27 11.63
N CYS A 100 -4.24 17.52 11.96
CA CYS A 100 -3.34 18.65 11.91
C CYS A 100 -2.22 18.58 12.96
N TYR A 101 -2.55 18.14 14.18
CA TYR A 101 -1.60 17.95 15.27
C TYR A 101 -0.59 16.84 14.94
N CYS A 102 -1.06 15.67 14.49
CA CYS A 102 -0.22 14.56 14.07
C CYS A 102 0.67 14.90 12.84
N ARG A 103 0.28 15.89 12.04
CA ARG A 103 1.07 16.39 10.90
C ARG A 103 2.11 17.43 11.28
N ARG A 104 2.03 18.09 12.45
CA ARG A 104 3.10 18.96 12.96
C ARG A 104 4.27 18.08 13.39
N LYS A 105 5.20 17.82 12.46
CA LYS A 105 6.49 17.21 12.76
C LYS A 105 7.18 18.03 13.87
N PRO A 106 7.59 17.43 15.01
CA PRO A 106 8.51 18.10 15.91
C PRO A 106 9.78 18.43 15.12
N LYS A 107 10.19 19.71 15.14
CA LYS A 107 11.46 20.11 14.54
C LYS A 107 12.55 19.28 15.21
N ARG A 108 13.22 18.40 14.46
CA ARG A 108 14.35 17.60 14.95
C ARG A 108 15.40 18.54 15.54
N VAL A 109 15.46 18.63 16.87
CA VAL A 109 16.60 19.23 17.57
C VAL A 109 17.77 18.30 17.30
N LYS A 110 18.78 18.79 16.58
CA LYS A 110 20.04 18.08 16.39
C LYS A 110 20.74 18.00 17.74
N LEU A 111 20.53 16.91 18.47
CA LEU A 111 21.39 16.55 19.59
C LEU A 111 22.81 16.32 19.05
N ARG A 112 23.71 17.25 19.37
CA ARG A 112 25.16 17.05 19.24
C ARG A 112 25.54 15.99 20.27
N ASN A 113 25.94 14.81 19.82
CA ASN A 113 26.54 13.83 20.71
C ASN A 113 27.89 14.36 21.26
N PRO A 114 28.15 14.20 22.57
CA PRO A 114 29.46 14.50 23.15
C PRO A 114 30.50 13.48 22.65
N ARG A 115 31.69 13.98 22.33
CA ARG A 115 32.88 13.15 22.10
C ARG A 115 33.30 12.52 23.43
N SER A 116 33.21 11.20 23.55
CA SER A 116 34.02 10.44 24.51
C SER A 116 35.18 9.78 23.76
N GLY A 117 36.36 9.80 24.38
CA GLY A 117 37.60 9.24 23.84
C GLY A 117 38.06 7.97 24.56
N ARG A 118 39.06 7.32 23.94
CA ARG A 118 39.92 6.21 24.41
C ARG A 118 39.20 4.87 24.68
N ASN A 119 39.79 3.69 24.51
CA ASN A 119 41.14 3.26 24.13
C ASN A 119 41.05 1.87 23.48
N SER A 120 42.16 1.50 22.83
CA SER A 120 42.55 0.22 22.22
C SER A 120 42.23 -1.05 23.03
N ASP A 121 41.79 -2.10 22.32
CA ASP A 121 42.35 -3.45 22.48
C ASP A 121 42.21 -4.26 21.17
N GLN A 122 43.26 -5.04 20.89
CA GLN A 122 43.51 -5.82 19.68
C GLN A 122 42.55 -7.01 19.55
N GLN A 123 41.95 -7.18 18.37
CA GLN A 123 41.69 -8.52 17.84
C GLN A 123 41.70 -8.51 16.30
N SER A 124 42.55 -9.38 15.76
CA SER A 124 42.84 -9.57 14.34
C SER A 124 41.67 -10.19 13.58
N GLY A 125 41.20 -9.50 12.55
CA GLY A 125 40.35 -10.05 11.50
C GLY A 125 40.43 -9.11 10.29
N MET A 126 40.74 -9.65 9.11
CA MET A 126 40.94 -8.93 7.84
C MET A 126 39.96 -7.77 7.65
N GLU A 127 40.44 -6.55 7.90
CA GLU A 127 39.72 -5.31 7.72
C GLU A 127 40.07 -4.76 6.33
N LEU A 128 39.11 -4.82 5.41
CA LEU A 128 39.16 -4.07 4.17
C LEU A 128 39.15 -2.58 4.55
N SER A 129 40.32 -1.94 4.44
CA SER A 129 40.51 -0.49 4.58
C SER A 129 39.75 0.22 3.46
N VAL A 130 38.47 0.50 3.69
CA VAL A 130 37.67 1.38 2.86
C VAL A 130 37.60 2.72 3.57
N ARG A 131 38.26 3.72 3.00
CA ARG A 131 38.15 5.13 3.42
C ARG A 131 36.67 5.49 3.55
N SER A 132 36.23 5.71 4.79
CA SER A 132 34.93 6.27 5.12
C SER A 132 34.87 7.71 4.61
N SER A 133 34.48 7.87 3.35
CA SER A 133 34.17 9.16 2.77
C SER A 133 32.79 9.57 3.29
N LYS A 134 32.76 10.35 4.37
CA LYS A 134 31.59 11.11 4.79
C LYS A 134 31.29 12.19 3.74
N THR A 135 30.76 11.77 2.60
CA THR A 135 30.27 12.64 1.52
C THR A 135 28.90 12.18 1.06
N SER A 136 27.94 12.16 1.99
CA SER A 136 26.54 12.42 1.63
C SER A 136 26.43 13.93 1.37
N THR A 137 26.96 14.35 0.23
CA THR A 137 27.00 15.74 -0.20
C THR A 137 25.56 16.19 -0.44
N LYS A 138 25.21 17.34 0.15
CA LYS A 138 23.94 18.05 -0.06
C LYS A 138 23.64 18.17 -1.55
N ARG A 139 22.85 17.26 -2.13
CA ARG A 139 22.27 17.45 -3.46
C ARG A 139 21.47 18.76 -3.45
N SER A 140 21.76 19.64 -4.40
CA SER A 140 21.17 20.98 -4.44
C SER A 140 19.66 20.90 -4.61
N ASN A 141 18.93 21.89 -4.07
CA ASN A 141 17.47 21.99 -4.24
C ASN A 141 17.05 22.06 -5.72
N ALA A 142 17.94 22.49 -6.62
CA ALA A 142 17.70 22.50 -8.07
C ALA A 142 17.67 21.07 -8.66
N GLN A 143 18.60 20.20 -8.25
CA GLN A 143 18.63 18.80 -8.67
C GLN A 143 17.37 18.05 -8.19
N ARG A 144 16.92 18.30 -6.94
CA ARG A 144 15.64 17.78 -6.43
C ARG A 144 14.42 18.29 -7.22
N LYS A 145 14.40 19.57 -7.62
CA LYS A 145 13.31 20.14 -8.44
C LYS A 145 13.27 19.58 -9.86
N SER A 146 14.42 19.26 -10.47
CA SER A 146 14.49 18.66 -11.81
C SER A 146 13.85 17.26 -11.86
N LYS A 147 14.03 16.46 -10.79
CA LYS A 147 13.46 15.10 -10.67
C LYS A 147 11.93 15.08 -10.64
N ILE A 148 11.30 16.13 -10.12
CA ILE A 148 9.82 16.27 -10.09
C ILE A 148 9.24 16.41 -11.51
N LYS A 149 10.01 16.92 -12.49
CA LYS A 149 9.55 17.11 -13.87
C LYS A 149 9.91 15.96 -14.81
N CYS A 150 10.67 14.97 -14.35
CA CYS A 150 11.15 13.85 -15.15
C CYS A 150 10.01 13.08 -15.83
N PRO A 151 9.98 12.97 -17.17
CA PRO A 151 8.97 12.19 -17.90
C PRO A 151 8.91 10.74 -17.45
N TYR A 152 10.06 10.12 -17.19
CA TYR A 152 10.16 8.74 -16.72
C TYR A 152 9.45 8.54 -15.38
N MET A 153 9.68 9.43 -14.41
CA MET A 153 8.99 9.44 -13.12
C MET A 153 7.49 9.75 -13.26
N LYS A 154 7.08 10.54 -14.26
CA LYS A 154 5.65 10.81 -14.51
C LYS A 154 4.92 9.54 -14.96
N VAL A 155 5.50 8.78 -15.88
CA VAL A 155 4.93 7.48 -16.31
C VAL A 155 4.89 6.50 -15.13
N ALA A 156 5.96 6.43 -14.33
CA ALA A 156 6.01 5.61 -13.12
C ALA A 156 4.84 5.92 -12.16
N LYS A 157 4.60 7.21 -11.88
CA LYS A 157 3.50 7.65 -11.02
C LYS A 157 2.11 7.41 -11.63
N GLU A 158 1.98 7.56 -12.94
CA GLU A 158 0.73 7.26 -13.65
C GLU A 158 0.39 5.77 -13.57
N PHE A 159 1.39 4.90 -13.80
CA PHE A 159 1.25 3.47 -13.64
C PHE A 159 0.81 3.11 -12.21
N VAL A 160 1.51 3.60 -11.18
CA VAL A 160 1.14 3.31 -9.78
C VAL A 160 -0.26 3.82 -9.44
N ALA A 161 -0.67 4.99 -9.95
CA ALA A 161 -2.03 5.47 -9.75
C ALA A 161 -3.08 4.53 -10.37
N SER A 162 -2.76 3.89 -11.50
CA SER A 162 -3.66 2.92 -12.16
C SER A 162 -3.81 1.60 -11.38
N LEU A 163 -2.88 1.29 -10.48
CA LEU A 163 -2.93 0.08 -9.64
C LEU A 163 -4.03 0.12 -8.58
N GLN A 164 -4.54 1.31 -8.27
CA GLN A 164 -5.56 1.53 -7.23
C GLN A 164 -5.15 0.99 -5.85
N TRP A 165 -3.84 0.90 -5.58
CA TRP A 165 -3.34 0.60 -4.25
C TRP A 165 -3.65 1.78 -3.32
N GLY A 166 -4.11 1.50 -2.10
CA GLY A 166 -4.50 2.53 -1.15
C GLY A 166 -3.38 3.55 -0.90
N PRO A 167 -3.69 4.85 -0.79
CA PRO A 167 -2.67 5.90 -0.62
C PRO A 167 -1.84 5.74 0.66
N CYS A 168 -2.32 4.96 1.64
CA CYS A 168 -1.59 4.63 2.86
C CYS A 168 -0.34 3.77 2.64
N HIS A 169 -0.19 3.13 1.47
CA HIS A 169 1.00 2.35 1.14
C HIS A 169 2.16 3.19 0.62
N PHE A 170 1.97 4.49 0.38
CA PHE A 170 2.95 5.31 -0.32
C PHE A 170 3.47 6.47 0.55
N ASP A 171 4.76 6.75 0.40
CA ASP A 171 5.43 7.91 0.96
C ASP A 171 6.31 8.56 -0.10
N GLU A 172 5.78 9.60 -0.74
CA GLU A 172 6.44 10.36 -1.81
C GLU A 172 7.78 11.00 -1.37
N SER A 173 8.07 11.09 -0.06
CA SER A 173 9.36 11.59 0.40
C SER A 173 10.53 10.65 0.07
N PHE A 174 10.24 9.39 -0.26
CA PHE A 174 11.20 8.41 -0.73
C PHE A 174 11.24 8.26 -2.26
N ASP A 175 10.41 9.00 -3.02
CA ASP A 175 10.45 8.97 -4.47
C ASP A 175 11.83 9.39 -5.00
N GLU A 176 12.38 8.60 -5.92
CA GLU A 176 13.69 8.87 -6.50
C GLU A 176 13.75 8.31 -7.93
N CYS A 177 14.28 9.10 -8.87
CA CYS A 177 14.46 8.65 -10.24
C CYS A 177 15.95 8.44 -10.52
N TYR A 178 16.27 7.28 -11.10
CA TYR A 178 17.62 6.84 -11.44
C TYR A 178 17.83 6.71 -12.95
N CYS A 179 16.95 7.28 -13.79
CA CYS A 179 17.19 7.36 -15.23
C CYS A 179 18.38 8.30 -15.54
N ASP A 180 18.93 8.20 -16.74
CA ASP A 180 20.13 8.94 -17.16
C ASP A 180 19.96 10.47 -17.04
N ALA A 181 18.74 10.98 -17.22
CA ALA A 181 18.44 12.40 -17.04
C ALA A 181 18.39 12.86 -15.57
N CYS A 182 18.20 11.93 -14.63
CA CYS A 182 18.03 12.23 -13.20
C CYS A 182 19.23 11.81 -12.35
N TYR A 183 20.04 10.87 -12.83
CA TYR A 183 21.18 10.34 -12.12
C TYR A 183 22.36 10.31 -13.09
N ASP A 184 23.23 11.31 -12.93
CA ASP A 184 24.34 11.60 -13.85
C ASP A 184 25.32 10.42 -13.93
N SER A 185 25.80 10.10 -15.13
CA SER A 185 26.75 9.00 -15.37
C SER A 185 28.06 9.13 -14.58
N SER A 186 28.44 10.35 -14.16
CA SER A 186 29.60 10.61 -13.32
C SER A 186 29.39 10.32 -11.83
N GLU A 187 28.14 10.16 -11.38
CA GLU A 187 27.86 9.75 -10.00
C GLU A 187 28.23 8.27 -9.78
N ASP A 188 28.42 7.85 -8.52
CA ASP A 188 28.85 6.49 -8.20
C ASP A 188 27.76 5.43 -8.49
N ASP A 189 28.16 4.28 -9.03
CA ASP A 189 27.25 3.13 -9.22
C ASP A 189 27.04 2.31 -7.95
N VAL A 190 27.92 2.49 -6.97
CA VAL A 190 27.83 1.84 -5.67
C VAL A 190 28.17 2.82 -4.59
N VAL A 191 27.28 2.94 -3.60
CA VAL A 191 27.51 3.77 -2.42
C VAL A 191 27.59 2.90 -1.17
N VAL A 192 28.35 3.34 -0.18
CA VAL A 192 28.36 2.69 1.14
C VAL A 192 27.12 3.14 1.91
N ALA A 193 26.29 2.18 2.30
CA ALA A 193 25.13 2.38 3.16
C ALA A 193 25.35 1.62 4.47
N GLY A 194 25.81 2.34 5.50
CA GLY A 194 26.21 1.72 6.77
C GLY A 194 27.47 0.88 6.59
N ASN A 195 27.37 -0.42 6.87
CA ASN A 195 28.44 -1.42 6.69
C ASN A 195 28.28 -2.27 5.42
N ALA A 196 27.38 -1.89 4.52
CA ALA A 196 27.08 -2.64 3.31
C ALA A 196 27.17 -1.77 2.05
N MET A 197 27.41 -2.45 0.93
CA MET A 197 27.35 -1.84 -0.39
C MET A 197 25.89 -1.72 -0.83
N TYR A 198 25.53 -0.56 -1.37
CA TYR A 198 24.26 -0.32 -2.04
C TYR A 198 24.52 -0.05 -3.52
N VAL A 199 24.20 -1.02 -4.35
CA VAL A 199 24.26 -0.88 -5.82
C VAL A 199 23.09 -0.01 -6.28
N ILE A 200 23.41 1.10 -6.94
CA ILE A 200 22.42 2.06 -7.41
C ILE A 200 21.60 1.44 -8.56
N PRO A 201 20.25 1.46 -8.50
CA PRO A 201 19.41 0.89 -9.54
C PRO A 201 19.29 1.84 -10.75
N ARG A 202 20.40 2.06 -11.48
CA ARG A 202 20.47 2.87 -12.71
C ARG A 202 19.38 2.47 -13.70
N GLY A 203 18.70 3.45 -14.28
CA GLY A 203 17.59 3.25 -15.21
C GLY A 203 16.23 2.96 -14.56
N TRP A 204 16.10 2.99 -13.23
CA TRP A 204 14.83 2.72 -12.54
C TRP A 204 14.17 3.97 -11.97
N ALA A 205 12.87 3.91 -11.72
CA ALA A 205 12.13 4.88 -10.92
C ALA A 205 11.67 4.21 -9.63
N ARG A 206 11.97 4.82 -8.48
CA ARG A 206 11.43 4.41 -7.18
C ARG A 206 10.21 5.24 -6.83
N ILE A 207 9.10 4.55 -6.63
CA ILE A 207 7.95 5.10 -5.92
C ILE A 207 8.09 4.73 -4.45
N GLY A 208 8.12 5.72 -3.57
CA GLY A 208 8.33 5.53 -2.15
C GLY A 208 7.16 4.79 -1.50
N LEU A 209 7.48 3.76 -0.72
CA LEU A 209 6.50 2.99 0.05
C LEU A 209 6.52 3.45 1.50
N TYR A 210 5.34 3.47 2.13
CA TYR A 210 5.22 3.77 3.54
C TYR A 210 5.87 2.65 4.37
N VAL A 211 6.72 3.06 5.30
CA VAL A 211 7.28 2.17 6.32
C VAL A 211 6.64 2.52 7.65
N ASP A 212 6.24 1.49 8.40
CA ASP A 212 5.65 1.69 9.72
C ASP A 212 6.64 2.35 10.67
N ARG A 213 6.23 3.48 11.29
CA ARG A 213 7.10 4.27 12.16
C ARG A 213 7.57 3.52 13.40
N VAL A 214 6.74 2.65 13.96
CA VAL A 214 7.13 1.87 15.14
C VAL A 214 8.23 0.89 14.76
N VAL A 215 8.08 0.23 13.61
CA VAL A 215 9.12 -0.67 13.06
C VAL A 215 10.40 0.10 12.76
N GLU A 216 10.29 1.28 12.14
CA GLU A 216 11.42 2.17 11.84
C GLU A 216 12.18 2.55 13.11
N GLU A 217 11.50 3.11 14.11
CA GLU A 217 12.11 3.66 15.33
C GLU A 217 12.71 2.56 16.22
N GLN A 218 12.04 1.41 16.35
CA GLN A 218 12.51 0.32 17.20
C GLN A 218 13.70 -0.44 16.61
N ASN A 219 13.83 -0.49 15.28
CA ASN A 219 14.86 -1.30 14.60
C ASN A 219 15.95 -0.46 13.93
N ASN A 220 15.84 0.87 13.98
CA ASN A 220 16.78 1.80 13.36
C ASN A 220 17.10 1.43 11.89
N ILE A 221 16.06 1.07 11.14
CA ILE A 221 16.16 0.38 9.85
C ILE A 221 16.97 1.14 8.78
N TRP A 222 17.07 2.47 8.90
CA TRP A 222 17.72 3.29 7.88
C TRP A 222 19.24 3.27 8.01
N ASP A 223 19.73 3.12 9.24
CA ASP A 223 21.15 3.16 9.57
C ASP A 223 21.72 1.74 9.72
N ASP A 224 20.95 0.81 10.30
CA ASP A 224 21.45 -0.52 10.65
C ASP A 224 21.15 -1.58 9.59
N TRP A 225 20.08 -1.43 8.80
CA TRP A 225 19.66 -2.48 7.86
C TRP A 225 20.21 -2.22 6.45
N ILE A 226 20.64 -3.30 5.81
CA ILE A 226 21.23 -3.25 4.48
C ILE A 226 20.15 -3.06 3.41
N VAL A 227 20.52 -2.48 2.27
CA VAL A 227 19.62 -2.36 1.12
C VAL A 227 19.69 -3.64 0.28
N THR A 228 18.52 -4.22 -0.01
CA THR A 228 18.38 -5.38 -0.90
C THR A 228 17.19 -5.19 -1.83
N PHE A 229 17.05 -6.11 -2.78
CA PHE A 229 16.04 -6.08 -3.82
C PHE A 229 15.31 -7.42 -3.89
N HIS A 230 14.00 -7.38 -4.08
CA HIS A 230 13.14 -8.54 -4.21
C HIS A 230 12.35 -8.48 -5.52
N GLY A 231 12.69 -9.37 -6.45
CA GLY A 231 11.91 -9.58 -7.67
C GLY A 231 10.59 -10.23 -7.32
N THR A 232 9.49 -9.70 -7.85
CA THR A 232 8.16 -10.19 -7.50
C THR A 232 7.13 -9.93 -8.60
N ARG A 233 5.90 -10.42 -8.38
CA ARG A 233 4.71 -10.16 -9.19
C ARG A 233 3.87 -9.05 -8.59
N LEU A 234 3.03 -8.43 -9.39
CA LEU A 234 2.27 -7.25 -8.97
C LEU A 234 1.31 -7.59 -7.83
N ILE A 235 0.58 -8.70 -7.96
CA ILE A 235 -0.34 -9.19 -6.92
C ILE A 235 0.39 -9.61 -5.64
N THR A 236 1.60 -10.17 -5.78
CA THR A 236 2.43 -10.54 -4.62
C THR A 236 2.96 -9.29 -3.91
N ALA A 237 3.43 -8.28 -4.64
CA ALA A 237 3.81 -6.99 -4.06
C ALA A 237 2.63 -6.36 -3.30
N GLN A 238 1.44 -6.31 -3.89
CA GLN A 238 0.24 -5.80 -3.22
C GLN A 238 -0.08 -6.58 -1.93
N SER A 239 0.02 -7.91 -1.98
CA SER A 239 -0.20 -8.77 -0.81
C SER A 239 0.81 -8.49 0.31
N ILE A 240 2.09 -8.28 -0.04
CA ILE A 240 3.14 -7.91 0.92
C ILE A 240 2.82 -6.58 1.60
N LEU A 241 2.35 -5.58 0.84
CA LEU A 241 2.03 -4.25 1.38
C LEU A 241 0.77 -4.26 2.25
N ASN A 242 -0.27 -4.99 1.85
CA ASN A 242 -1.50 -5.11 2.63
C ASN A 242 -1.27 -5.84 3.95
N ASN A 243 -0.47 -6.91 3.92
CA ASN A 243 -0.18 -7.72 5.10
C ASN A 243 1.01 -7.18 5.92
N ARG A 244 1.73 -6.16 5.41
CA ARG A 244 2.96 -5.60 5.99
C ARG A 244 4.03 -6.66 6.28
N GLN A 245 4.04 -7.73 5.48
CA GLN A 245 4.88 -8.89 5.72
C GLN A 245 5.14 -9.61 4.40
N PHE A 246 6.37 -10.08 4.23
CA PHE A 246 6.72 -10.91 3.08
C PHE A 246 5.97 -12.25 3.11
N CYS A 247 5.44 -12.64 1.95
CA CYS A 247 4.79 -13.92 1.75
C CYS A 247 5.83 -15.04 1.63
N LEU A 248 5.57 -16.18 2.26
CA LEU A 248 6.32 -17.42 2.10
C LEU A 248 5.57 -18.37 1.17
N PRO A 249 6.26 -19.33 0.52
CA PRO A 249 5.60 -20.37 -0.24
C PRO A 249 4.57 -21.14 0.62
N GLY A 250 3.34 -21.22 0.14
CA GLY A 250 2.17 -21.75 0.84
C GLY A 250 1.20 -20.68 1.36
N ASP A 251 1.60 -19.42 1.42
CA ASP A 251 0.70 -18.32 1.82
C ASP A 251 -0.35 -18.04 0.74
N LYS A 252 -1.56 -17.66 1.16
CA LYS A 252 -2.63 -17.19 0.28
C LYS A 252 -2.46 -15.70 -0.01
N LEU A 253 -2.49 -15.31 -1.29
CA LEU A 253 -2.44 -13.94 -1.77
C LEU A 253 -3.83 -13.29 -1.75
N LEU A 254 -3.88 -11.97 -1.99
CA LEU A 254 -5.13 -11.20 -1.99
C LEU A 254 -6.14 -11.65 -3.05
N ASP A 255 -5.69 -12.21 -4.16
CA ASP A 255 -6.54 -12.77 -5.22
C ASP A 255 -7.00 -14.20 -4.91
N GLY A 256 -6.65 -14.74 -3.73
CA GLY A 256 -6.99 -16.09 -3.30
C GLY A 256 -6.03 -17.18 -3.79
N THR A 257 -5.08 -16.85 -4.66
CA THR A 257 -4.07 -17.81 -5.14
C THR A 257 -3.09 -18.17 -4.03
N VAL A 258 -2.50 -19.37 -4.09
CA VAL A 258 -1.47 -19.82 -3.15
C VAL A 258 -0.10 -19.58 -3.77
N LEU A 259 0.78 -18.90 -3.03
CA LEU A 259 2.15 -18.65 -3.48
C LEU A 259 2.93 -19.97 -3.57
N GLY A 260 3.19 -20.43 -4.79
CA GLY A 260 3.96 -21.64 -5.03
C GLY A 260 5.47 -21.45 -4.88
N ILE A 261 6.18 -22.56 -4.72
CA ILE A 261 7.63 -22.62 -4.93
C ILE A 261 7.88 -22.52 -6.44
N ARG A 262 8.59 -21.48 -6.90
CA ARG A 262 8.84 -21.29 -8.34
C ARG A 262 9.80 -22.35 -8.89
N LYS A 263 9.68 -22.64 -10.19
CA LYS A 263 10.60 -23.52 -10.92
C LYS A 263 12.03 -22.98 -10.79
N GLY A 264 12.97 -23.83 -10.37
CA GLY A 264 14.36 -23.45 -10.09
C GLY A 264 14.70 -23.28 -8.60
N HIS A 265 13.71 -23.19 -7.71
CA HIS A 265 13.96 -23.26 -6.27
C HIS A 265 14.09 -24.72 -5.80
N ILE A 266 14.89 -24.94 -4.76
CA ILE A 266 15.06 -26.24 -4.12
C ILE A 266 13.73 -26.64 -3.46
N PRO A 267 13.14 -27.80 -3.82
CA PRO A 267 11.91 -28.29 -3.20
C PRO A 267 12.02 -28.32 -1.67
N GLY A 268 10.94 -27.94 -0.97
CA GLY A 268 10.89 -27.91 0.49
C GLY A 268 11.48 -26.66 1.15
N LYS A 269 12.23 -25.81 0.43
CA LYS A 269 12.77 -24.56 0.98
C LYS A 269 11.75 -23.42 0.92
N LYS A 270 11.06 -23.17 2.02
CA LYS A 270 10.14 -22.03 2.21
C LYS A 270 10.93 -20.81 2.69
N HIS A 271 11.56 -20.10 1.76
CA HIS A 271 12.32 -18.88 2.05
C HIS A 271 11.81 -17.68 1.26
N ILE A 272 12.09 -16.51 1.79
CA ILE A 272 12.06 -15.23 1.09
C ILE A 272 13.46 -15.03 0.49
N TYR A 273 13.52 -14.68 -0.79
CA TYR A 273 14.77 -14.44 -1.50
C TYR A 273 14.92 -12.97 -1.84
N THR A 274 16.11 -12.42 -1.63
CA THR A 274 16.49 -11.05 -1.98
C THR A 274 17.89 -11.06 -2.59
N SER A 275 18.34 -9.92 -3.10
CA SER A 275 19.70 -9.75 -3.61
C SER A 275 20.23 -8.36 -3.26
N PRO A 276 21.55 -8.18 -3.08
CA PRO A 276 22.16 -6.86 -2.90
C PRO A 276 22.20 -6.02 -4.19
N THR A 277 21.78 -6.58 -5.32
CA THR A 277 21.75 -5.91 -6.64
C THR A 277 20.43 -6.13 -7.35
N ILE A 278 19.92 -5.06 -7.95
CA ILE A 278 18.71 -5.12 -8.76
C ILE A 278 18.89 -5.99 -10.00
N ALA A 279 20.09 -6.06 -10.57
CA ALA A 279 20.37 -6.82 -11.79
C ALA A 279 19.98 -8.30 -11.67
N TYR A 280 20.17 -8.88 -10.49
CA TYR A 280 19.73 -10.25 -10.21
C TYR A 280 18.22 -10.31 -9.95
N SER A 281 17.69 -9.44 -9.09
CA SER A 281 16.27 -9.42 -8.73
C SER A 281 15.34 -9.08 -9.90
N SER A 282 15.84 -8.43 -10.95
CA SER A 282 15.10 -8.07 -12.15
C SER A 282 15.13 -9.13 -13.23
N LEU A 283 15.83 -10.26 -13.03
CA LEU A 283 15.79 -11.36 -14.01
C LEU A 283 14.36 -11.90 -14.15
N GLU A 284 14.02 -12.36 -15.35
CA GLU A 284 12.66 -12.79 -15.74
C GLU A 284 12.09 -13.90 -14.83
N ASN A 285 12.95 -14.76 -14.29
CA ASN A 285 12.55 -15.81 -13.35
C ASN A 285 11.99 -15.24 -12.02
N TYR A 286 12.38 -14.02 -11.67
CA TYR A 286 12.10 -13.40 -10.37
C TYR A 286 11.09 -12.25 -10.48
N SER A 287 11.15 -11.45 -11.53
CA SER A 287 10.32 -10.25 -11.69
C SER A 287 9.37 -10.35 -12.88
N GLU A 288 8.17 -9.79 -12.72
CA GLU A 288 7.12 -9.75 -13.74
C GLU A 288 7.20 -8.49 -14.61
N ARG A 289 7.04 -8.66 -15.93
CA ARG A 289 6.79 -7.57 -16.88
C ARG A 289 5.30 -7.36 -17.04
N VAL A 290 4.84 -6.14 -16.78
CA VAL A 290 3.44 -5.74 -16.86
C VAL A 290 3.26 -4.84 -18.09
N PRO A 291 2.44 -5.20 -19.08
CA PRO A 291 2.09 -4.29 -20.17
C PRO A 291 1.23 -3.14 -19.63
N TYR A 292 1.51 -1.92 -20.07
CA TYR A 292 0.81 -0.73 -19.61
C TYR A 292 0.59 0.28 -20.74
N TYR A 293 -0.64 0.76 -20.91
CA TYR A 293 -0.96 1.86 -21.81
C TYR A 293 -1.20 3.14 -21.02
N SER A 294 -0.38 4.17 -21.25
CA SER A 294 -0.54 5.49 -20.64
C SER A 294 -1.54 6.30 -21.44
N THR A 295 -2.63 6.72 -20.80
CA THR A 295 -3.62 7.60 -21.44
C THR A 295 -3.09 9.03 -21.58
N LYS A 296 -2.16 9.45 -20.72
CA LYS A 296 -1.55 10.79 -20.78
C LYS A 296 -0.55 10.93 -21.92
N THR A 297 0.27 9.90 -22.15
CA THR A 297 1.29 9.93 -23.21
C THR A 297 0.81 9.29 -24.52
N ARG A 298 -0.31 8.55 -24.48
CA ARG A 298 -0.85 7.76 -25.60
C ARG A 298 0.16 6.77 -26.17
N ARG A 299 0.89 6.09 -25.28
CA ARG A 299 1.98 5.15 -25.59
C ARG A 299 1.84 3.87 -24.77
N SER A 300 2.37 2.79 -25.32
CA SER A 300 2.44 1.48 -24.67
C SER A 300 3.82 1.26 -24.07
N TYR A 301 3.85 0.64 -22.90
CA TYR A 301 5.06 0.35 -22.14
C TYR A 301 5.07 -1.10 -21.66
N GLU A 302 6.26 -1.63 -21.40
CA GLU A 302 6.49 -2.75 -20.50
C GLU A 302 7.12 -2.24 -19.21
N ILE A 303 6.52 -2.63 -18.09
CA ILE A 303 6.97 -2.20 -16.77
C ILE A 303 7.41 -3.41 -15.98
N LEU A 304 8.69 -3.49 -15.65
CA LEU A 304 9.26 -4.50 -14.78
C LEU A 304 9.26 -3.98 -13.34
N ILE A 305 8.88 -4.83 -12.38
CA ILE A 305 8.66 -4.42 -10.98
C ILE A 305 9.60 -5.13 -10.00
N VAL A 306 10.20 -4.37 -9.08
CA VAL A 306 11.06 -4.91 -8.02
C VAL A 306 10.76 -4.15 -6.72
N LEU A 307 10.72 -4.85 -5.59
CA LEU A 307 10.68 -4.18 -4.29
C LEU A 307 12.10 -3.85 -3.84
N GLN A 308 12.33 -2.59 -3.50
CA GLN A 308 13.51 -2.17 -2.76
C GLN A 308 13.26 -2.32 -1.27
N CYS A 309 14.18 -2.97 -0.58
CA CYS A 309 13.98 -3.43 0.79
C CYS A 309 15.12 -2.98 1.70
N ARG A 310 14.79 -2.81 2.98
CA ARG A 310 15.74 -2.90 4.08
C ARG A 310 15.70 -4.31 4.62
N GLN A 311 16.86 -4.92 4.84
CA GLN A 311 16.97 -6.27 5.39
C GLN A 311 17.88 -6.28 6.60
N LYS A 312 17.39 -6.90 7.68
CA LYS A 312 18.08 -6.94 8.96
C LYS A 312 19.40 -7.71 8.81
N PRO A 313 20.54 -7.17 9.28
CA PRO A 313 21.80 -7.91 9.25
C PRO A 313 21.67 -9.20 10.08
N LYS A 314 22.42 -10.23 9.68
CA LYS A 314 22.47 -11.55 10.36
C LYS A 314 21.13 -12.31 10.40
N SER A 315 20.09 -11.83 9.70
CA SER A 315 18.79 -12.52 9.62
C SER A 315 18.63 -13.35 8.35
N PHE A 316 19.69 -13.52 7.57
CA PHE A 316 19.67 -14.20 6.28
C PHE A 316 20.98 -14.93 6.04
N SER A 317 20.91 -15.92 5.17
CA SER A 317 22.08 -16.62 4.63
C SER A 317 22.36 -16.13 3.22
N VAL A 318 23.61 -16.28 2.78
CA VAL A 318 24.10 -15.86 1.47
C VAL A 318 24.47 -17.10 0.67
N GLN A 319 24.09 -17.14 -0.60
CA GLN A 319 24.45 -18.21 -1.52
C GLN A 319 24.76 -17.70 -2.92
N ARG A 320 25.23 -18.64 -3.75
CA ARG A 320 25.45 -18.43 -5.18
C ARG A 320 24.13 -18.27 -5.94
N GLU A 321 24.24 -17.70 -7.13
CA GLU A 321 23.15 -17.62 -8.10
C GLU A 321 22.53 -18.99 -8.41
N THR A 322 21.23 -18.99 -8.71
CA THR A 322 20.44 -20.20 -9.02
C THR A 322 19.94 -20.23 -10.47
N VAL A 323 20.31 -19.23 -11.29
CA VAL A 323 19.90 -19.11 -12.69
C VAL A 323 20.86 -19.79 -13.68
N ARG A 324 21.93 -20.42 -13.18
CA ARG A 324 22.97 -21.09 -13.96
C ARG A 324 23.63 -20.15 -14.96
N ALA A 325 23.98 -18.94 -14.52
CA ALA A 325 24.65 -17.95 -15.36
C ALA A 325 26.03 -18.40 -15.87
N GLY A 326 26.61 -19.47 -15.29
CA GLY A 326 27.91 -19.98 -15.67
C GLY A 326 29.01 -18.94 -15.43
N ASN A 327 29.80 -18.66 -16.46
CA ASN A 327 30.86 -17.64 -16.40
C ASN A 327 30.33 -16.20 -16.62
N ASN A 328 29.05 -16.03 -16.96
CA ASN A 328 28.48 -14.71 -17.20
C ASN A 328 28.24 -14.00 -15.87
N ARG A 329 28.88 -12.85 -15.70
CA ARG A 329 28.73 -12.04 -14.50
C ARG A 329 27.40 -11.28 -14.54
N ILE A 330 26.53 -11.50 -13.55
CA ILE A 330 25.18 -10.89 -13.53
C ILE A 330 25.25 -9.42 -13.10
N CYS A 331 26.13 -9.09 -12.16
CA CYS A 331 26.32 -7.73 -11.68
C CYS A 331 27.80 -7.36 -11.68
N PRO A 332 28.19 -6.18 -12.21
CA PRO A 332 29.59 -5.73 -12.22
C PRO A 332 30.17 -5.44 -10.82
N HIS A 333 29.33 -5.39 -9.78
CA HIS A 333 29.75 -5.04 -8.42
C HIS A 333 29.55 -6.16 -7.41
N VAL A 334 28.72 -7.16 -7.71
CA VAL A 334 28.41 -8.27 -6.80
C VAL A 334 28.81 -9.59 -7.47
N PRO A 335 29.64 -10.44 -6.85
CA PRO A 335 30.04 -11.71 -7.42
C PRO A 335 28.88 -12.73 -7.39
N ASN A 336 28.80 -13.59 -8.40
CA ASN A 336 27.72 -14.56 -8.56
C ASN A 336 27.66 -15.59 -7.42
N ASP A 337 28.74 -15.85 -6.70
CA ASP A 337 28.81 -16.79 -5.58
C ASP A 337 28.19 -16.26 -4.27
N ARG A 338 27.85 -14.97 -4.22
CA ARG A 338 27.26 -14.30 -3.04
C ARG A 338 26.13 -13.33 -3.40
N ILE A 339 25.45 -13.56 -4.53
CA ILE A 339 24.45 -12.64 -5.08
C ILE A 339 23.02 -12.90 -4.57
N GLU A 340 22.74 -14.08 -4.01
CA GLU A 340 21.40 -14.44 -3.56
C GLU A 340 21.35 -14.56 -2.04
N TYR A 341 20.43 -13.83 -1.42
CA TYR A 341 20.18 -13.87 0.02
C TYR A 341 18.86 -14.57 0.28
N TYR A 342 18.80 -15.38 1.33
CA TYR A 342 17.57 -16.10 1.69
C TYR A 342 17.35 -16.15 3.19
N THR A 343 16.07 -16.16 3.57
CA THR A 343 15.65 -16.26 4.98
C THR A 343 14.26 -16.87 5.11
N GLU A 344 14.00 -17.57 6.21
CA GLU A 344 12.66 -17.98 6.65
C GLU A 344 12.08 -17.03 7.70
N ILE A 345 12.88 -16.09 8.21
CA ILE A 345 12.50 -15.20 9.29
C ILE A 345 11.60 -14.11 8.72
N ARG A 346 10.30 -14.21 9.02
CA ARG A 346 9.34 -13.13 8.71
C ARG A 346 9.70 -11.86 9.47
N SER A 347 9.30 -10.71 8.94
CA SER A 347 9.57 -9.39 9.51
C SER A 347 11.04 -8.98 9.56
N SER A 348 11.94 -9.75 8.94
CA SER A 348 13.37 -9.39 8.79
C SER A 348 13.67 -8.56 7.53
N ILE A 349 12.64 -8.30 6.71
CA ILE A 349 12.71 -7.54 5.47
C ILE A 349 11.53 -6.56 5.46
N VAL A 350 11.83 -5.29 5.17
CA VAL A 350 10.84 -4.21 5.08
C VAL A 350 10.94 -3.55 3.71
N PRO A 351 9.91 -3.61 2.86
CA PRO A 351 9.91 -2.90 1.59
C PRO A 351 9.72 -1.39 1.84
N TYR A 352 10.50 -0.56 1.16
CA TYR A 352 10.39 0.90 1.25
C TYR A 352 10.36 1.61 -0.10
N GLY A 353 10.51 0.86 -1.20
CA GLY A 353 10.36 1.39 -2.55
C GLY A 353 9.79 0.36 -3.50
N LEU A 354 8.90 0.79 -4.38
CA LEU A 354 8.51 0.05 -5.57
C LEU A 354 9.35 0.59 -6.73
N LEU A 355 10.30 -0.21 -7.20
CA LEU A 355 11.17 0.11 -8.32
C LEU A 355 10.52 -0.34 -9.62
N LEU A 356 10.47 0.57 -10.59
CA LEU A 356 9.89 0.39 -11.91
C LEU A 356 10.96 0.64 -12.98
N ASN A 357 11.19 -0.35 -13.84
CA ASN A 357 11.91 -0.19 -15.09
C ASN A 357 10.88 -0.13 -16.22
N ILE A 358 10.90 0.94 -16.98
CA ILE A 358 9.85 1.31 -17.94
C ILE A 358 10.50 1.33 -19.32
N THR A 359 10.06 0.43 -20.18
CA THR A 359 10.49 0.37 -21.58
C THR A 359 9.30 0.71 -22.47
N GLU A 360 9.44 1.70 -23.35
CA GLU A 360 8.42 2.00 -24.38
C GLU A 360 8.45 0.91 -25.45
N LYS A 361 7.26 0.46 -25.90
CA LYS A 361 7.12 -0.58 -26.95
C LYS A 361 7.17 -0.01 -28.35
#